data_AF-A0A7S2J3D5-F1
#
_entry.id   AF-A0A7S2J3D5-F1
#
_cell.length_a   1.000
_cell.length_b   1.000
_cell.length_c   1.000
_cell.angle_alpha   90.00
_cell.angle_beta   90.00
_cell.angle_gamma   90.00
#
_symmetry.space_group_name_H-M   'P 1'
#
loop_
_entity.id
_entity.type
_entity.pdbx_description
1 polymer ?
#
loop_
_entity_poly.entity_id
_entity_poly.type
_entity_poly.pdbx_seq_one_letter_code
_entity_poly.pdbx_strand_id
1 'polypeptide(L)'
;TGVLLVALALDYNVFLFSRMLELRRAGAGDYEAIWRGLARTGPVLTTAGIIFALEFSGLLLSEAALNRQVGAVVVLGVLVDALLVRSALVPAVLSISAKRV
;
A
#
# COMPACT_ATOMS: atom_id res chain seq x y z
N THR A 1 -0.55 12.04 -16.68
CA THR A 1 -1.46 11.14 -15.94
C THR A 1 -0.76 10.31 -14.86
N GLY A 2 0.47 9.79 -15.05
CA GLY A 2 1.18 9.01 -14.02
C GLY A 2 1.62 9.77 -12.75
N VAL A 3 1.64 11.11 -12.78
CA VAL A 3 2.06 11.96 -11.65
C VAL A 3 1.11 11.84 -10.45
N LEU A 4 -0.19 11.64 -10.67
CA LEU A 4 -1.17 11.45 -9.58
C LEU A 4 -0.95 10.14 -8.82
N LEU A 5 -0.64 9.05 -9.53
CA LEU A 5 -0.35 7.76 -8.92
C LEU A 5 0.95 7.81 -8.11
N VAL A 6 1.96 8.49 -8.63
CA VAL A 6 3.23 8.70 -7.92
C VAL A 6 3.03 9.62 -6.72
N ALA A 7 2.26 10.70 -6.83
CA ALA A 7 1.96 11.59 -5.72
C ALA A 7 1.21 10.86 -4.59
N LEU A 8 0.16 10.10 -4.91
CA LEU A 8 -0.55 9.27 -3.92
C LEU A 8 0.40 8.26 -3.28
N ALA A 9 1.13 7.48 -4.10
CA ALA A 9 2.04 6.43 -3.61
C ALA A 9 3.18 6.97 -2.72
N LEU A 10 3.66 8.19 -3.01
CA LEU A 10 4.70 8.87 -2.23
C LEU A 10 4.15 9.42 -0.91
N ASP A 11 2.96 10.03 -0.91
CA ASP A 11 2.36 10.58 0.32
C ASP A 11 2.18 9.49 1.41
N TYR A 12 1.80 8.27 1.03
CA TYR A 12 1.60 7.19 1.99
C TYR A 12 2.88 6.64 2.60
N ASN A 13 3.93 6.48 1.79
CA ASN A 13 5.23 6.04 2.29
C ASN A 13 5.83 7.12 3.19
N VAL A 14 5.69 8.40 2.82
CA VAL A 14 6.13 9.52 3.64
C VAL A 14 5.34 9.60 4.95
N PHE A 15 4.03 9.36 4.96
CA PHE A 15 3.23 9.30 6.20
C PHE A 15 3.68 8.17 7.14
N LEU A 16 3.92 6.99 6.57
CA LEU A 16 4.37 5.80 7.32
C LEU A 16 5.77 6.01 7.89
N PHE A 17 6.69 6.56 7.09
CA PHE A 17 8.05 6.89 7.52
C PHE A 17 8.06 8.01 8.57
N SER A 18 7.25 9.06 8.37
CA SER A 18 7.10 10.16 9.30
C SER A 18 6.65 9.64 10.68
N ARG A 19 5.67 8.72 10.70
CA ARG A 19 5.18 8.16 11.95
C ARG A 19 6.17 7.21 12.62
N MET A 20 6.90 6.42 11.84
CA MET A 20 8.01 5.61 12.35
C MET A 20 9.10 6.50 12.98
N LEU A 21 9.42 7.63 12.34
CA LEU A 21 10.42 8.57 12.82
C LEU A 21 9.97 9.29 14.10
N GLU A 22 8.69 9.67 14.22
CA GLU A 22 8.13 10.20 15.47
C GLU A 22 8.21 9.19 16.62
N LEU A 23 7.89 7.91 16.36
CA LEU A 23 7.95 6.86 17.38
C LEU A 23 9.41 6.58 17.81
N ARG A 24 10.35 6.55 16.86
CA ARG A 24 11.80 6.49 17.13
C ARG A 24 12.25 7.67 17.99
N ARG A 25 11.87 8.90 17.65
CA ARG A 25 12.19 10.12 18.42
C ARG A 25 11.59 10.13 19.82
N ALA A 26 10.45 9.47 20.01
CA ALA A 26 9.82 9.27 21.32
C ALA A 26 10.48 8.15 22.16
N GLY A 27 11.60 7.55 21.69
CA GLY A 27 12.34 6.52 22.41
C GLY A 27 11.84 5.09 22.19
N ALA A 28 10.93 4.86 21.23
CA ALA A 28 10.49 3.50 20.90
C ALA A 28 11.60 2.72 20.19
N GLY A 29 11.82 1.47 20.62
CA GLY A 29 12.74 0.55 19.97
C GLY A 29 12.35 0.27 18.52
N ASP A 30 13.32 -0.17 17.73
CA ASP A 30 13.18 -0.15 16.28
C ASP A 30 12.02 -0.97 15.74
N TYR A 31 11.78 -2.10 16.39
CA TYR A 31 10.68 -3.03 16.11
C TYR A 31 9.31 -2.48 16.53
N GLU A 32 9.25 -1.79 17.67
CA GLU A 32 8.04 -1.17 18.22
C GLU A 32 7.54 -0.03 17.31
N ALA A 33 8.48 0.78 16.80
CA ALA A 33 8.17 1.88 15.89
C ALA A 33 7.62 1.38 14.54
N ILE A 34 8.18 0.28 14.01
CA ILE A 34 7.70 -0.36 12.77
C ILE A 34 6.31 -0.96 13.00
N TRP A 35 6.13 -1.74 14.07
CA TRP A 35 4.86 -2.39 14.37
C TRP A 35 3.72 -1.40 14.60
N ARG A 36 3.95 -0.37 15.43
CA ARG A 36 2.94 0.67 15.71
C ARG A 36 2.67 1.60 14.53
N GLY A 37 3.70 1.90 13.73
CA GLY A 37 3.55 2.64 12.48
C GLY A 37 2.63 1.88 11.53
N LEU A 38 2.93 0.61 11.28
CA LEU A 38 2.18 -0.26 10.38
C LEU A 38 0.74 -0.51 10.83
N ALA A 39 0.52 -0.74 12.13
CA ALA A 39 -0.81 -1.02 12.68
C ALA A 39 -1.80 0.14 12.45
N ARG A 40 -1.31 1.39 12.43
CA ARG A 40 -2.17 2.57 12.17
C ARG A 40 -2.35 2.88 10.69
N THR A 41 -1.35 2.62 9.85
CA THR A 41 -1.42 2.92 8.41
C THR A 41 -2.02 1.78 7.58
N GLY A 42 -2.03 0.55 8.09
CA GLY A 42 -2.62 -0.61 7.41
C GLY A 42 -4.08 -0.43 6.97
N PRO A 43 -5.00 0.03 7.84
CA PRO A 43 -6.40 0.23 7.48
C PRO A 43 -6.61 1.29 6.38
N VAL A 44 -5.83 2.37 6.41
CA VAL A 44 -5.89 3.44 5.40
C VAL A 44 -5.49 2.88 4.04
N LEU A 45 -4.46 2.02 4.02
CA LEU A 45 -3.94 1.43 2.80
C LEU A 45 -4.89 0.43 2.15
N THR A 46 -5.51 -0.44 2.96
CA THR A 46 -6.52 -1.39 2.46
C THR A 46 -7.72 -0.64 1.88
N THR A 47 -8.14 0.45 2.54
CA THR A 47 -9.24 1.29 2.04
C THR A 47 -8.91 1.94 0.70
N ALA A 48 -7.70 2.49 0.54
CA ALA A 48 -7.26 3.08 -0.73
C ALA A 48 -7.18 2.04 -1.86
N GLY A 49 -6.66 0.84 -1.58
CA GLY A 49 -6.61 -0.26 -2.55
C GLY A 49 -8.00 -0.71 -3.01
N ILE A 50 -8.98 -0.74 -2.10
CA ILE A 50 -10.38 -1.06 -2.42
C ILE A 50 -11.00 0.01 -3.32
N ILE A 51 -10.77 1.30 -3.05
CA ILE A 51 -11.27 2.40 -3.88
C ILE A 51 -10.71 2.30 -5.31
N PHE A 52 -9.41 2.02 -5.45
CA PHE A 52 -8.78 1.81 -6.76
C PHE A 52 -9.33 0.59 -7.49
N ALA A 53 -9.55 -0.53 -6.78
CA ALA A 53 -10.15 -1.72 -7.36
C ALA A 53 -11.58 -1.43 -7.86
N LEU A 54 -12.37 -0.65 -7.10
CA LEU A 54 -13.71 -0.21 -7.49
C LEU A 54 -13.70 0.70 -8.73
N GLU A 55 -12.78 1.67 -8.79
CA GLU A 55 -12.63 2.55 -9.95
C GLU A 55 -12.34 1.75 -11.22
N PHE A 56 -11.34 0.87 -11.18
CA PHE A 56 -10.96 0.05 -12.33
C PHE A 56 -11.95 -1.06 -12.66
N SER A 57 -12.80 -1.46 -11.71
CA SER A 57 -13.93 -2.36 -11.99
C SER A 57 -14.92 -1.75 -12.98
N GLY A 58 -14.97 -0.41 -13.12
CA GLY A 58 -15.74 0.25 -14.17
C GLY A 58 -15.31 -0.15 -15.59
N LEU A 59 -14.02 -0.50 -15.80
CA LEU A 59 -13.54 -0.99 -17.10
C LEU A 59 -14.11 -2.37 -17.46
N LEU A 60 -14.49 -3.16 -16.46
CA LEU A 60 -15.13 -4.47 -16.67
C LEU A 60 -16.54 -4.36 -17.25
N LEU A 61 -17.19 -3.21 -17.05
CA LEU A 61 -18.53 -2.93 -17.59
C LEU A 61 -18.48 -2.41 -19.04
N SER A 62 -17.29 -2.18 -19.60
CA SER A 62 -17.12 -1.69 -20.97
C SER A 62 -17.45 -2.77 -22.00
N GLU A 63 -18.19 -2.41 -23.06
CA GLU A 63 -18.51 -3.33 -24.15
C GLU A 63 -17.26 -3.75 -24.95
N ALA A 64 -16.24 -2.88 -25.01
CA ALA A 64 -14.97 -3.17 -25.66
C ALA A 64 -14.22 -4.32 -24.96
N ALA A 65 -13.97 -5.41 -25.69
CA ALA A 65 -13.29 -6.60 -25.16
C ALA A 65 -11.89 -6.30 -24.61
N LEU A 66 -11.17 -5.35 -25.23
CA LEU A 66 -9.85 -4.90 -24.77
C LEU A 66 -9.93 -4.26 -23.37
N ASN A 67 -10.93 -3.41 -23.13
CA ASN A 67 -11.12 -2.75 -21.84
C ASN A 67 -11.45 -3.74 -20.73
N ARG A 68 -12.27 -4.76 -21.03
CA ARG A 68 -12.57 -5.85 -20.08
C ARG A 68 -11.32 -6.67 -19.72
N GLN A 69 -10.49 -7.01 -20.69
CA GLN A 69 -9.24 -7.75 -20.43
C GLN A 69 -8.26 -6.93 -19.59
N VAL A 70 -8.04 -5.66 -19.95
CA VAL A 70 -7.17 -4.76 -19.19
C VAL A 70 -7.72 -4.52 -17.79
N GLY A 71 -9.03 -4.26 -17.66
CA GLY A 71 -9.71 -4.09 -16.38
C GLY A 71 -9.55 -5.30 -15.46
N ALA A 72 -9.67 -6.52 -15.99
CA ALA A 72 -9.52 -7.74 -15.20
C ALA A 72 -8.10 -7.90 -14.65
N VAL A 73 -7.08 -7.65 -15.49
CA VAL A 73 -5.67 -7.72 -15.06
C VAL A 73 -5.35 -6.65 -14.03
N VAL A 74 -5.85 -5.41 -14.22
CA VAL A 74 -5.61 -4.29 -13.30
C VAL A 74 -6.29 -4.52 -11.96
N VAL A 75 -7.56 -4.92 -11.94
CA VAL A 75 -8.30 -5.18 -10.69
C VAL A 75 -7.64 -6.31 -9.90
N LEU A 76 -7.29 -7.42 -10.54
CA LEU A 76 -6.57 -8.51 -9.88
C LEU A 76 -5.19 -8.07 -9.38
N GLY A 77 -4.44 -7.31 -10.19
CA GLY A 77 -3.13 -6.79 -9.82
C GLY A 77 -3.18 -5.87 -8.60
N VAL A 78 -4.15 -4.95 -8.56
CA VAL A 78 -4.36 -4.03 -7.42
C VAL A 78 -4.79 -4.79 -6.17
N LEU A 79 -5.71 -5.76 -6.28
CA LEU A 79 -6.11 -6.58 -5.13
C LEU A 79 -4.94 -7.37 -4.58
N VAL A 80 -4.13 -7.98 -5.44
CA VAL A 80 -2.93 -8.72 -5.03
C VAL A 80 -1.89 -7.78 -4.40
N ASP A 81 -1.60 -6.62 -4.98
CA ASP A 81 -0.64 -5.67 -4.40
C ASP A 81 -1.10 -5.16 -3.02
N ALA A 82 -2.36 -4.71 -2.93
CA ALA A 82 -2.92 -4.17 -1.70
C ALA A 82 -3.04 -5.22 -0.59
N LEU A 83 -3.42 -6.47 -0.92
CA LEU A 83 -3.72 -7.52 0.06
C LEU A 83 -2.59 -8.51 0.32
N LEU A 84 -1.59 -8.65 -0.56
CA LEU A 84 -0.47 -9.58 -0.35
C LEU A 84 0.86 -8.84 -0.23
N VAL A 85 1.16 -7.94 -1.17
CA VAL A 85 2.47 -7.28 -1.20
C VAL A 85 2.60 -6.30 -0.04
N ARG A 86 1.61 -5.43 0.15
CA ARG A 86 1.69 -4.36 1.17
C ARG A 86 1.33 -4.79 2.59
N SER A 87 0.43 -5.76 2.74
CA SER A 87 0.00 -6.27 4.05
C SER A 87 0.98 -7.27 4.67
N ALA A 88 1.69 -8.05 3.85
CA ALA A 88 2.56 -9.13 4.32
C ALA A 88 4.02 -8.95 3.88
N LEU A 89 4.26 -8.64 2.60
CA LEU A 89 5.59 -8.66 2.01
C LEU A 89 6.43 -7.44 2.43
N VAL A 90 5.86 -6.23 2.38
CA VAL A 90 6.50 -4.99 2.86
C VAL A 90 6.89 -5.07 4.35
N PRO A 91 5.99 -5.44 5.28
CA PRO A 91 6.37 -5.58 6.69
C PRO A 91 7.32 -6.73 6.96
N ALA A 92 7.25 -7.84 6.22
CA ALA A 92 8.23 -8.92 6.31
C ALA A 92 9.65 -8.45 5.93
N VAL A 93 9.78 -7.71 4.83
CA VAL A 93 11.09 -7.17 4.39
C VAL A 93 11.63 -6.13 5.36
N LEU A 94 10.76 -5.24 5.88
CA LEU A 94 11.16 -4.25 6.88
C LEU A 94 11.59 -4.89 8.21
N SER A 95 10.88 -5.92 8.68
CA SER A 95 11.23 -6.63 9.91
C SER A 95 12.53 -7.43 9.80
N ILE A 96 12.79 -8.05 8.65
CA ILE A 96 14.07 -8.73 8.37
C ILE A 96 15.21 -7.73 8.29
N SER A 97 15.00 -6.59 7.63
CA SER A 97 16.04 -5.54 7.48
C SER A 97 16.34 -4.86 8.82
N ALA A 98 15.34 -4.66 9.68
CA ALA A 98 15.51 -4.15 11.03
C ALA A 98 16.21 -5.11 11.99
N LYS A 99 16.25 -6.42 11.68
CA LYS A 99 17.02 -7.41 12.46
C LYS A 99 18.52 -7.40 12.15
N ARG A 100 18.95 -6.69 11.11
CA ARG A 100 20.33 -6.73 10.59
C ARG A 100 21.13 -5.44 10.86
N VAL A 101 20.52 -4.45 11.47
CA VAL A 101 21.13 -3.20 11.98
C VAL A 101 21.00 -3.22 13.49
#